data_AF-A0A7C7I5V2-F1
#
_entry.id   AF-A0A7C7I5V2-F1
#
_cell.length_a   1.000
_cell.length_b   1.000
_cell.length_c   1.000
_cell.angle_alpha   90.00
_cell.angle_beta   90.00
_cell.angle_gamma   90.00
#
_symmetry.space_group_name_H-M   'P 1'
#
loop_
_entity.id
_entity.type
_entity.pdbx_description
1 polymer ?
#
loop_
_entity_poly.entity_id
_entity_poly.type
_entity_poly.pdbx_seq_one_letter_code
_entity_poly.pdbx_strand_id
1 'polypeptide(L)'
;MTRIRHILFFFLLSSLGYSVDKTGTMAAKFLSTNIGSKAVGMGGAFTALANDGSAMYWNPAGIGFNRLRNVYVNHSDWIADITFDYFSLSIPLNKNRFLGINVTSVTMGEMEVTRYGNEDTGETFSASDNAFGLTYALNLTDRFSIGFNGKYIQQTIANNHANGLALDLGTLFDTPYGFRLGTSISNFGPKMKMTGNDLLVAIDVDESIHGNNESVTGFLATDEFDLPLVLRVGLSDDLNIGKIVRMTWALDTNSPNDNASYINAGMEIGLFDDLFKLRAGLNSLLLDDREREFSLGFGIKSPVFINQQFQINYSFEALKYLGDTHQVSFGFMY
;
A
#
# COMPACT_ATOMS: atom_id res chain seq x y z
N MET A 1 17.07 13.23 -28.97
CA MET A 1 15.77 12.72 -28.49
C MET A 1 15.82 11.24 -28.12
N THR A 2 16.28 10.34 -29.01
CA THR A 2 16.46 8.91 -28.67
C THR A 2 17.48 8.70 -27.54
N ARG A 3 18.65 9.34 -27.59
CA ARG A 3 19.74 9.09 -26.62
C ARG A 3 19.37 9.31 -25.14
N ILE A 4 18.54 10.30 -24.79
CA ILE A 4 18.16 10.56 -23.38
C ILE A 4 17.14 9.52 -22.87
N ARG A 5 16.18 9.08 -23.71
CA ARG A 5 15.30 7.95 -23.36
C ARG A 5 16.09 6.66 -23.14
N HIS A 6 17.12 6.41 -23.93
CA HIS A 6 17.97 5.22 -23.78
C HIS A 6 18.81 5.30 -22.50
N ILE A 7 19.30 6.49 -22.11
CA ILE A 7 20.06 6.66 -20.86
C ILE A 7 19.16 6.48 -19.63
N LEU A 8 17.93 7.02 -19.64
CA LEU A 8 16.97 6.81 -18.54
C LEU A 8 16.51 5.35 -18.45
N PHE A 9 16.28 4.69 -19.59
CA PHE A 9 15.96 3.26 -19.62
C PHE A 9 17.14 2.40 -19.13
N PHE A 10 18.38 2.78 -19.46
CA PHE A 10 19.58 2.11 -18.98
C PHE A 10 19.80 2.33 -17.47
N PHE A 11 19.50 3.53 -16.95
CA PHE A 11 19.57 3.81 -15.52
C PHE A 11 18.53 2.99 -14.73
N LEU A 12 17.33 2.85 -15.29
CA LEU A 12 16.26 1.99 -14.75
C LEU A 12 16.64 0.50 -14.75
N LEU A 13 17.37 0.03 -15.78
CA LEU A 13 17.91 -1.33 -15.81
C LEU A 13 19.07 -1.53 -14.82
N SER A 14 19.90 -0.51 -14.59
CA SER A 14 21.08 -0.61 -13.73
C SER A 14 20.77 -0.65 -12.23
N SER A 15 19.54 -0.30 -11.81
CA SER A 15 19.08 -0.47 -10.43
C SER A 15 18.71 -1.91 -10.06
N LEU A 16 18.85 -2.87 -10.99
CA LEU A 16 18.76 -4.30 -10.72
C LEU A 16 20.06 -4.80 -10.06
N GLY A 17 20.35 -4.33 -8.84
CA GLY A 17 21.37 -4.92 -8.00
C GLY A 17 20.91 -6.28 -7.48
N TYR A 18 21.85 -7.22 -7.27
CA TYR A 18 21.58 -8.51 -6.62
C TYR A 18 20.92 -8.27 -5.25
N SER A 19 19.63 -8.56 -5.15
CA SER A 19 18.87 -8.49 -3.90
C SER A 19 19.04 -9.79 -3.13
N VAL A 20 19.12 -9.68 -1.80
CA VAL A 20 19.06 -10.83 -0.91
C VAL A 20 17.59 -11.09 -0.65
N ASP A 21 17.13 -12.30 -0.98
CA ASP A 21 15.77 -12.71 -0.71
C ASP A 21 15.59 -12.95 0.79
N LYS A 22 14.65 -12.23 1.41
CA LYS A 22 14.32 -12.29 2.84
C LYS A 22 12.80 -12.36 3.02
N THR A 23 12.12 -13.03 2.08
CA THR A 23 10.67 -13.17 2.12
C THR A 23 10.21 -13.75 3.46
N GLY A 24 9.18 -13.12 4.04
CA GLY A 24 8.55 -13.61 5.28
C GLY A 24 9.26 -13.22 6.58
N THR A 25 10.28 -12.34 6.56
CA THR A 25 10.99 -11.92 7.78
C THR A 25 10.64 -10.52 8.27
N MET A 26 9.50 -9.96 7.83
CA MET A 26 9.09 -8.58 8.16
C MET A 26 7.81 -8.56 8.99
N ALA A 27 7.71 -7.62 9.93
CA ALA A 27 6.47 -7.31 10.63
C ALA A 27 5.53 -6.50 9.72
N ALA A 28 4.27 -6.33 10.13
CA ALA A 28 3.30 -5.44 9.49
C ALA A 28 3.19 -5.60 7.96
N LYS A 29 3.20 -6.85 7.47
CA LYS A 29 3.24 -7.15 6.03
C LYS A 29 2.04 -6.60 5.25
N PHE A 30 0.92 -6.34 5.92
CA PHE A 30 -0.25 -5.66 5.34
C PHE A 30 0.09 -4.31 4.70
N LEU A 31 1.16 -3.62 5.15
CA LEU A 31 1.63 -2.37 4.56
C LEU A 31 2.18 -2.54 3.13
N SER A 32 2.46 -3.77 2.68
CA SER A 32 2.86 -4.10 1.30
C SER A 32 1.69 -4.52 0.40
N THR A 33 0.48 -4.65 0.94
CA THR A 33 -0.71 -5.00 0.17
C THR A 33 -1.28 -3.78 -0.52
N ASN A 34 -1.49 -3.87 -1.83
CA ASN A 34 -1.89 -2.74 -2.66
C ASN A 34 -3.31 -2.27 -2.29
N ILE A 35 -3.48 -0.95 -2.19
CA ILE A 35 -4.76 -0.32 -1.93
C ILE A 35 -5.18 0.60 -3.07
N GLY A 36 -6.49 0.75 -3.20
CA GLY A 36 -7.12 1.70 -4.10
C GLY A 36 -7.35 1.09 -5.48
N SER A 37 -8.61 0.93 -5.85
CA SER A 37 -8.99 0.19 -7.07
C SER A 37 -8.41 0.79 -8.37
N LYS A 38 -8.15 2.10 -8.40
CA LYS A 38 -7.44 2.72 -9.53
C LYS A 38 -6.00 2.22 -9.62
N ALA A 39 -5.25 2.27 -8.51
CA ALA A 39 -3.86 1.86 -8.45
C ALA A 39 -3.71 0.35 -8.68
N VAL A 40 -4.57 -0.45 -8.07
CA VAL A 40 -4.63 -1.91 -8.27
C VAL A 40 -4.96 -2.23 -9.72
N GLY A 41 -5.96 -1.59 -10.33
CA GLY A 41 -6.27 -1.80 -11.76
C GLY A 41 -5.15 -1.39 -12.73
N MET A 42 -4.19 -0.56 -12.29
CA MET A 42 -2.96 -0.19 -13.00
C MET A 42 -1.78 -1.13 -12.65
N GLY A 43 -2.05 -2.25 -12.01
CA GLY A 43 -1.05 -3.24 -11.62
C GLY A 43 -0.09 -2.78 -10.52
N GLY A 44 -0.52 -1.78 -9.73
CA GLY A 44 0.33 -1.12 -8.73
C GLY A 44 1.40 -0.20 -9.32
N ALA A 45 1.31 0.17 -10.61
CA ALA A 45 2.14 1.21 -11.21
C ALA A 45 1.48 2.58 -10.99
N PHE A 46 1.69 3.15 -9.80
CA PHE A 46 0.95 4.33 -9.35
C PHE A 46 1.81 5.42 -8.69
N THR A 47 3.10 5.20 -8.48
CA THR A 47 3.99 6.12 -7.75
C THR A 47 4.12 7.50 -8.43
N ALA A 48 4.19 7.53 -9.76
CA ALA A 48 4.19 8.78 -10.54
C ALA A 48 2.78 9.27 -10.93
N LEU A 49 1.76 8.43 -10.73
CA LEU A 49 0.36 8.79 -11.01
C LEU A 49 -0.38 9.29 -9.80
N ALA A 50 0.06 8.98 -8.57
CA ALA A 50 -0.59 9.19 -7.28
C ALA A 50 -1.34 10.52 -7.19
N ASN A 51 -2.61 10.54 -7.59
CA ASN A 51 -3.39 11.77 -7.77
C ASN A 51 -4.85 11.64 -7.29
N ASP A 52 -5.14 10.60 -6.51
CA ASP A 52 -6.42 10.43 -5.82
C ASP A 52 -6.19 10.28 -4.31
N GLY A 53 -7.22 9.94 -3.54
CA GLY A 53 -7.09 9.81 -2.08
C GLY A 53 -6.17 8.66 -1.64
N SER A 54 -5.89 7.69 -2.51
CA SER A 54 -4.89 6.65 -2.23
C SER A 54 -3.46 7.17 -2.31
N ALA A 55 -3.23 8.41 -2.78
CA ALA A 55 -1.90 8.97 -2.97
C ALA A 55 -1.04 8.94 -1.68
N MET A 56 -1.62 9.15 -0.51
CA MET A 56 -0.88 9.12 0.76
C MET A 56 -0.22 7.76 1.05
N TYR A 57 -0.79 6.65 0.55
CA TYR A 57 -0.21 5.31 0.65
C TYR A 57 0.90 5.08 -0.40
N TRP A 58 0.69 5.55 -1.63
CA TRP A 58 1.58 5.28 -2.76
C TRP A 58 2.76 6.24 -2.87
N ASN A 59 2.49 7.54 -2.79
CA ASN A 59 3.45 8.62 -2.84
C ASN A 59 2.84 9.88 -2.21
N PRO A 60 3.24 10.27 -0.98
CA PRO A 60 2.61 11.38 -0.26
C PRO A 60 2.76 12.74 -0.94
N ALA A 61 3.68 12.92 -1.90
CA ALA A 61 3.75 14.14 -2.71
C ALA A 61 2.54 14.31 -3.64
N GLY A 62 1.83 13.22 -3.92
CA GLY A 62 0.67 13.19 -4.82
C GLY A 62 -0.48 14.10 -4.41
N ILE A 63 -0.72 14.25 -3.10
CA ILE A 63 -1.77 15.16 -2.60
C ILE A 63 -1.48 16.62 -2.94
N GLY A 64 -0.22 16.97 -3.23
CA GLY A 64 0.17 18.32 -3.64
C GLY A 64 -0.45 18.78 -4.96
N PHE A 65 -0.87 17.85 -5.82
CA PHE A 65 -1.53 18.16 -7.09
C PHE A 65 -3.06 18.25 -6.96
N ASN A 66 -3.61 17.90 -5.79
CA ASN A 66 -5.05 17.95 -5.53
C ASN A 66 -5.43 19.28 -4.88
N ARG A 67 -6.02 20.19 -5.66
CA ARG A 67 -6.42 21.53 -5.20
C ARG A 67 -7.78 21.59 -4.50
N LEU A 68 -8.49 20.47 -4.44
CA LEU A 68 -9.78 20.32 -3.78
C LEU A 68 -9.62 19.44 -2.55
N ARG A 69 -10.56 19.54 -1.62
CA ARG A 69 -10.67 18.58 -0.52
C ARG A 69 -11.04 17.23 -1.14
N ASN A 70 -10.41 16.16 -0.68
CA ASN A 70 -10.63 14.83 -1.21
C ASN A 70 -10.94 13.88 -0.06
N VAL A 71 -12.10 13.25 -0.10
CA VAL A 71 -12.48 12.14 0.76
C VAL A 71 -12.46 10.88 -0.09
N TYR A 72 -11.82 9.84 0.42
CA TYR A 72 -11.67 8.59 -0.31
C TYR A 72 -11.80 7.40 0.62
N VAL A 73 -12.55 6.40 0.15
CA VAL A 73 -12.69 5.10 0.79
C VAL A 73 -12.40 4.01 -0.22
N ASN A 74 -11.75 2.94 0.23
CA ASN A 74 -11.54 1.72 -0.53
C ASN A 74 -11.84 0.54 0.38
N HIS A 75 -12.59 -0.41 -0.15
CA HIS A 75 -12.92 -1.67 0.49
C HIS A 75 -12.49 -2.81 -0.43
N SER A 76 -11.90 -3.83 0.16
CA SER A 76 -11.40 -5.01 -0.56
C SER A 76 -11.74 -6.26 0.23
N ASP A 77 -12.47 -7.16 -0.41
CA ASP A 77 -12.55 -8.55 0.01
C ASP A 77 -11.26 -9.23 -0.46
N TRP A 78 -10.39 -9.53 0.50
CA TRP A 78 -9.13 -10.17 0.24
C TRP A 78 -9.22 -11.68 0.50
N ILE A 79 -8.11 -12.38 0.33
CA ILE A 79 -8.03 -13.83 0.49
C ILE A 79 -8.47 -14.25 1.90
N ALA A 80 -9.05 -15.46 2.03
CA ALA A 80 -9.41 -16.06 3.32
C ALA A 80 -10.30 -15.18 4.22
N ASP A 81 -11.31 -14.53 3.62
CA ASP A 81 -12.27 -13.65 4.31
C ASP A 81 -11.63 -12.48 5.06
N ILE A 82 -10.41 -12.09 4.66
CA ILE A 82 -9.73 -10.92 5.20
C ILE A 82 -10.33 -9.68 4.57
N THR A 83 -10.79 -8.75 5.41
CA THR A 83 -11.26 -7.44 4.94
C THR A 83 -10.09 -6.46 4.96
N PHE A 84 -9.90 -5.73 3.85
CA PHE A 84 -8.87 -4.70 3.73
C PHE A 84 -9.51 -3.35 3.37
N ASP A 85 -9.54 -2.45 4.35
CA ASP A 85 -10.15 -1.13 4.26
C ASP A 85 -9.12 -0.01 4.28
N TYR A 86 -9.40 1.03 3.50
CA TYR A 86 -8.62 2.25 3.51
C TYR A 86 -9.53 3.47 3.47
N PHE A 87 -9.30 4.39 4.39
CA PHE A 87 -9.95 5.70 4.42
C PHE A 87 -8.90 6.79 4.32
N SER A 88 -9.24 7.88 3.64
CA SER A 88 -8.39 9.06 3.66
C SER A 88 -9.14 10.36 3.42
N LEU A 89 -8.59 11.43 3.97
CA LEU A 89 -9.05 12.80 3.80
C LEU A 89 -7.84 13.70 3.55
N SER A 90 -7.82 14.43 2.44
CA SER A 90 -6.81 15.46 2.17
C SER A 90 -7.45 16.84 2.02
N ILE A 91 -6.81 17.85 2.60
CA ILE A 91 -7.27 19.23 2.61
C ILE A 91 -6.13 20.14 2.13
N PRO A 92 -6.35 20.98 1.10
CA PRO A 92 -5.45 22.06 0.77
C PRO A 92 -5.54 23.14 1.85
N LEU A 93 -4.45 23.40 2.56
CA LEU A 93 -4.37 24.48 3.53
C LEU A 93 -4.25 25.83 2.79
N ASN A 94 -3.28 25.88 1.88
CA ASN A 94 -2.98 27.02 1.02
C ASN A 94 -2.71 26.50 -0.41
N LYS A 95 -2.38 27.40 -1.35
CA LYS A 95 -2.02 27.02 -2.74
C LYS A 95 -0.87 26.01 -2.86
N ASN A 96 0.04 25.98 -1.88
CA ASN A 96 1.27 25.20 -1.94
C ASN A 96 1.44 24.22 -0.75
N ARG A 97 0.46 24.14 0.16
CA ARG A 97 0.56 23.35 1.39
C ARG A 97 -0.69 22.51 1.57
N PHE A 98 -0.51 21.23 1.84
CA PHE A 98 -1.58 20.23 1.89
C PHE A 98 -1.39 19.36 3.13
N LEU A 99 -2.51 19.05 3.79
CA LEU A 99 -2.54 18.14 4.94
C LEU A 99 -3.47 16.98 4.60
N GLY A 100 -3.15 15.79 5.07
CA GLY A 100 -4.04 14.66 4.95
C GLY A 100 -3.95 13.72 6.13
N ILE A 101 -5.03 12.97 6.35
CA ILE A 101 -5.07 11.83 7.26
C ILE A 101 -5.44 10.60 6.47
N ASN A 102 -4.90 9.45 6.86
CA ASN A 102 -5.24 8.17 6.28
C ASN A 102 -5.33 7.09 7.36
N VAL A 103 -6.16 6.10 7.12
CA VAL A 103 -6.32 4.92 7.96
C VAL A 103 -6.32 3.71 7.06
N THR A 104 -5.47 2.74 7.36
CA THR A 104 -5.49 1.41 6.74
C THR A 104 -5.88 0.42 7.82
N SER A 105 -6.86 -0.43 7.55
CA SER A 105 -7.33 -1.44 8.49
C SER A 105 -7.45 -2.77 7.78
N VAL A 106 -6.88 -3.81 8.37
CA VAL A 106 -7.02 -5.19 7.94
C VAL A 106 -7.60 -5.97 9.09
N THR A 107 -8.73 -6.61 8.86
CA THR A 107 -9.46 -7.31 9.91
C THR A 107 -9.77 -8.73 9.47
N MET A 108 -9.67 -9.64 10.43
CA MET A 108 -10.08 -11.02 10.29
C MET A 108 -11.27 -11.24 11.22
N GLY A 109 -12.27 -12.01 10.76
CA GLY A 109 -13.39 -12.41 11.60
C GLY A 109 -12.95 -13.21 12.83
N GLU A 110 -13.89 -13.48 13.73
CA GLU A 110 -13.62 -14.40 14.84
C GLU A 110 -13.32 -15.80 14.30
N MET A 111 -12.25 -16.40 14.83
CA MET A 111 -11.80 -17.75 14.52
C MET A 111 -11.88 -18.62 15.76
N GLU A 112 -12.31 -19.86 15.60
CA GLU A 112 -12.38 -20.84 16.69
C GLU A 112 -10.98 -21.34 17.08
N VAL A 113 -10.71 -21.43 18.38
CA VAL A 113 -9.49 -22.05 18.90
C VAL A 113 -9.66 -23.57 18.85
N THR A 114 -8.72 -24.28 18.23
CA THR A 114 -8.72 -25.75 18.20
C THR A 114 -7.53 -26.29 18.99
N ARG A 115 -7.71 -27.42 19.69
CA ARG A 115 -6.64 -28.11 20.42
C ARG A 115 -6.56 -29.56 19.98
N TYR A 116 -5.38 -30.16 20.02
CA TYR A 116 -5.25 -31.58 19.69
C TYR A 116 -6.12 -32.43 20.61
N GLY A 117 -7.06 -33.18 20.03
CA GLY A 117 -8.03 -33.99 20.77
C GLY A 117 -9.30 -33.24 21.22
N ASN A 118 -9.40 -31.92 20.98
CA ASN A 118 -10.63 -31.16 21.15
C ASN A 118 -10.74 -30.04 20.10
N GLU A 119 -11.52 -30.29 19.06
CA GLU A 119 -11.77 -29.31 17.99
C GLU A 119 -12.80 -28.23 18.40
N ASP A 120 -13.60 -28.47 19.44
CA ASP A 120 -14.60 -27.51 19.94
C ASP A 120 -14.23 -27.07 21.35
N THR A 121 -13.42 -26.01 21.44
CA THR A 121 -13.03 -25.42 22.72
C THR A 121 -14.08 -24.42 23.25
N GLY A 122 -14.99 -23.96 22.40
CA GLY A 122 -15.87 -22.82 22.67
C GLY A 122 -15.16 -21.46 22.80
N GLU A 123 -13.84 -21.40 22.58
CA GLU A 123 -13.04 -20.18 22.64
C GLU A 123 -12.87 -19.59 21.22
N THR A 124 -12.96 -18.27 21.08
CA THR A 124 -12.68 -17.56 19.83
C THR A 124 -11.54 -16.56 20.00
N PHE A 125 -10.85 -16.27 18.90
CA PHE A 125 -9.86 -15.20 18.83
C PHE A 125 -10.00 -14.42 17.52
N SER A 126 -9.47 -13.21 17.49
CA SER A 126 -9.46 -12.36 16.29
C SER A 126 -8.07 -11.80 16.04
N ALA A 127 -7.88 -11.29 14.82
CA ALA A 127 -6.67 -10.59 14.43
C ALA A 127 -7.03 -9.30 13.69
N SER A 128 -6.25 -8.25 13.93
CA SER A 128 -6.39 -6.98 13.22
C SER A 128 -5.07 -6.25 13.11
N ASP A 129 -4.86 -5.63 11.96
CA ASP A 129 -3.72 -4.78 11.68
C ASP A 129 -4.22 -3.39 11.28
N ASN A 130 -3.70 -2.35 11.92
CA ASN A 130 -4.13 -0.98 11.68
C ASN A 130 -2.92 -0.06 11.47
N ALA A 131 -3.03 0.88 10.55
CA ALA A 131 -2.08 1.97 10.36
C ALA A 131 -2.80 3.31 10.27
N PHE A 132 -2.43 4.25 11.13
CA PHE A 132 -2.93 5.61 11.15
C PHE A 132 -1.84 6.56 10.63
N GLY A 133 -2.13 7.28 9.56
CA GLY A 133 -1.19 8.18 8.90
C GLY A 133 -1.58 9.66 9.00
N LEU A 134 -0.59 10.51 9.20
CA LEU A 134 -0.69 11.96 9.05
C LEU A 134 0.28 12.40 7.95
N THR A 135 -0.26 12.96 6.87
CA THR A 135 0.50 13.39 5.69
C THR A 135 0.57 14.90 5.59
N TYR A 136 1.73 15.41 5.21
CA TYR A 136 1.96 16.81 4.85
C TYR A 136 2.70 16.90 3.52
N ALA A 137 2.22 17.72 2.59
CA ALA A 137 2.85 17.93 1.30
C ALA A 137 3.03 19.41 0.96
N LEU A 138 4.09 19.68 0.20
CA LEU A 138 4.57 20.99 -0.18
C LEU A 138 4.83 21.05 -1.69
N ASN A 139 4.17 21.97 -2.38
CA ASN A 139 4.55 22.31 -3.74
C ASN A 139 5.65 23.37 -3.69
N LEU A 140 6.87 22.97 -4.05
CA LEU A 140 8.02 23.87 -4.14
C LEU A 140 7.97 24.69 -5.43
N THR A 141 7.38 24.12 -6.49
CA THR A 141 7.07 24.81 -7.74
C THR A 141 5.71 24.35 -8.25
N ASP A 142 5.22 24.93 -9.35
CA ASP A 142 3.99 24.46 -10.01
C ASP A 142 4.08 23.03 -10.57
N ARG A 143 5.30 22.48 -10.62
CA ARG A 143 5.61 21.18 -11.22
C ARG A 143 6.27 20.21 -10.26
N PHE A 144 6.70 20.64 -9.08
CA PHE A 144 7.46 19.81 -8.15
C PHE A 144 6.85 19.86 -6.75
N SER A 145 6.52 18.67 -6.25
CA SER A 145 5.97 18.47 -4.91
C SER A 145 6.80 17.48 -4.11
N ILE A 146 6.86 17.70 -2.80
CA ILE A 146 7.44 16.80 -1.81
C ILE A 146 6.37 16.50 -0.76
N GLY A 147 6.29 15.24 -0.32
CA GLY A 147 5.38 14.81 0.72
C GLY A 147 6.06 13.97 1.79
N PHE A 148 5.50 14.05 3.00
CA PHE A 148 5.92 13.33 4.18
C PHE A 148 4.67 12.68 4.81
N ASN A 149 4.74 11.42 5.19
CA ASN A 149 3.64 10.73 5.90
C ASN A 149 4.19 10.03 7.14
N GLY A 150 3.73 10.41 8.32
CA GLY A 150 4.04 9.70 9.56
C GLY A 150 2.95 8.69 9.89
N LYS A 151 3.33 7.46 10.22
CA LYS A 151 2.40 6.35 10.51
C LYS A 151 2.61 5.81 11.91
N TYR A 152 1.51 5.56 12.61
CA TYR A 152 1.43 4.70 13.78
C TYR A 152 0.82 3.36 13.36
N ILE A 153 1.52 2.26 13.62
CA ILE A 153 1.17 0.92 13.19
C ILE A 153 0.86 0.08 14.42
N GLN A 154 -0.22 -0.69 14.37
CA GLN A 154 -0.60 -1.62 15.42
C GLN A 154 -0.98 -2.95 14.77
N GLN A 155 -0.44 -4.05 15.29
CA GLN A 155 -0.89 -5.40 14.98
C GLN A 155 -1.40 -6.04 16.26
N THR A 156 -2.51 -6.76 16.18
CA THR A 156 -3.12 -7.48 17.28
C THR A 156 -3.52 -8.87 16.81
N ILE A 157 -3.21 -9.88 17.60
CA ILE A 157 -3.69 -11.25 17.40
C ILE A 157 -3.94 -11.87 18.77
N ALA A 158 -5.16 -12.37 18.99
CA ALA A 158 -5.61 -12.82 20.30
C ALA A 158 -5.30 -11.77 21.40
N ASN A 159 -4.54 -12.11 22.45
CA ASN A 159 -4.16 -11.19 23.53
C ASN A 159 -2.75 -10.61 23.35
N ASN A 160 -2.19 -10.70 22.15
CA ASN A 160 -0.90 -10.15 21.78
C ASN A 160 -1.04 -8.92 20.90
N HIS A 161 -0.09 -8.00 21.05
CA HIS A 161 -0.02 -6.78 20.25
C HIS A 161 1.43 -6.37 19.95
N ALA A 162 1.60 -5.67 18.83
CA ALA A 162 2.85 -5.03 18.43
C ALA A 162 2.55 -3.61 17.96
N ASN A 163 3.34 -2.63 18.42
CA ASN A 163 3.22 -1.24 17.99
C ASN A 163 4.47 -0.82 17.21
N GLY A 164 4.30 0.04 16.21
CA GLY A 164 5.36 0.52 15.35
C GLY A 164 5.15 1.97 14.93
N LEU A 165 6.23 2.62 14.52
CA LEU A 165 6.21 3.95 13.91
C LEU A 165 6.93 3.88 12.57
N ALA A 166 6.43 4.61 11.58
CA ALA A 166 7.09 4.70 10.28
C ALA A 166 6.96 6.08 9.67
N LEU A 167 7.89 6.40 8.77
CA LEU A 167 7.89 7.59 7.95
C LEU A 167 7.92 7.17 6.47
N ASP A 168 7.09 7.83 5.68
CA ASP A 168 7.15 7.80 4.23
C ASP A 168 7.59 9.16 3.69
N LEU A 169 8.38 9.11 2.63
CA LEU A 169 8.86 10.27 1.89
C LEU A 169 8.46 10.10 0.43
N GLY A 170 8.04 11.20 -0.19
CA GLY A 170 7.58 11.21 -1.57
C GLY A 170 8.06 12.44 -2.32
N THR A 171 8.38 12.28 -3.60
CA THR A 171 8.51 13.40 -4.53
C THR A 171 7.73 13.11 -5.79
N LEU A 172 7.21 14.17 -6.41
CA LEU A 172 6.48 14.08 -7.66
C LEU A 172 6.82 15.30 -8.52
N PHE A 173 7.30 15.03 -9.74
CA PHE A 173 7.77 16.04 -10.68
C PHE A 173 7.08 15.90 -12.03
N ASP A 174 6.32 16.91 -12.41
CA ASP A 174 5.75 17.07 -13.74
C ASP A 174 6.76 17.74 -14.67
N THR A 175 7.29 17.00 -15.63
CA THR A 175 8.37 17.53 -16.46
C THR A 175 7.82 18.51 -17.51
N PRO A 176 8.64 19.47 -17.97
CA PRO A 176 8.26 20.32 -19.10
C PRO A 176 7.91 19.59 -20.40
N TYR A 177 8.21 18.30 -20.48
CA TYR A 177 8.05 17.48 -21.68
C TYR A 177 6.77 16.62 -21.65
N GLY A 178 5.96 16.70 -20.58
CA GLY A 178 4.65 16.04 -20.46
C GLY A 178 4.63 14.80 -19.55
N PHE A 179 5.77 14.10 -19.42
CA PHE A 179 5.86 12.94 -18.55
C PHE A 179 6.09 13.33 -17.08
N ARG A 180 5.64 12.47 -16.17
CA ARG A 180 5.73 12.63 -14.72
C ARG A 180 6.69 11.62 -14.12
N LEU A 181 7.52 12.08 -13.18
CA LEU A 181 8.45 11.27 -12.41
C LEU A 181 8.01 11.27 -10.94
N GLY A 182 7.94 10.10 -10.34
CA GLY A 182 7.62 9.94 -8.92
C GLY A 182 8.68 9.11 -8.22
N THR A 183 9.01 9.47 -6.98
CA THR A 183 9.84 8.63 -6.11
C THR A 183 9.18 8.53 -4.75
N SER A 184 9.15 7.35 -4.14
CA SER A 184 8.68 7.21 -2.77
C SER A 184 9.53 6.22 -1.99
N ILE A 185 9.78 6.53 -0.73
CA ILE A 185 10.30 5.58 0.26
C ILE A 185 9.17 5.40 1.26
N SER A 186 8.72 4.17 1.46
CA SER A 186 7.64 3.86 2.40
C SER A 186 8.13 2.95 3.53
N ASN A 187 7.50 3.09 4.69
CA ASN A 187 7.67 2.26 5.88
C ASN A 187 9.07 2.35 6.53
N PHE A 188 9.75 3.50 6.45
CA PHE A 188 11.03 3.69 7.12
C PHE A 188 10.82 3.93 8.63
N GLY A 189 11.27 3.00 9.47
CA GLY A 189 11.06 3.07 10.91
C GLY A 189 11.81 1.99 11.70
N PRO A 190 11.75 2.03 13.04
CA PRO A 190 12.31 0.99 13.90
C PRO A 190 11.60 -0.36 13.73
N LYS A 191 12.25 -1.40 14.23
CA LYS A 191 11.69 -2.76 14.29
C LYS A 191 10.46 -2.82 15.20
N MET A 192 9.57 -3.76 14.91
CA MET A 192 8.41 -4.09 15.74
C MET A 192 8.65 -5.40 16.49
N LYS A 193 8.05 -5.49 17.68
CA LYS A 193 8.08 -6.68 18.54
C LYS A 193 6.68 -6.99 19.04
N MET A 194 6.30 -8.26 18.96
CA MET A 194 5.02 -8.75 19.48
C MET A 194 5.14 -9.03 20.98
N THR A 195 4.23 -8.50 21.77
CA THR A 195 4.18 -8.72 23.22
C THR A 195 2.74 -8.94 23.68
N GLY A 196 2.52 -9.68 24.75
CA GLY A 196 1.17 -9.86 25.29
C GLY A 196 1.06 -11.02 26.26
N ASN A 197 -0.17 -11.27 26.68
CA ASN A 197 -0.45 -12.23 27.74
C ASN A 197 -0.30 -13.67 27.28
N ASP A 198 -0.47 -13.95 25.98
CA ASP A 198 -0.35 -15.31 25.45
C ASP A 198 1.12 -15.79 25.44
N LEU A 199 2.08 -14.89 25.68
CA LEU A 199 3.50 -15.22 25.87
C LEU A 199 3.84 -15.61 27.30
N LEU A 200 2.90 -15.47 28.24
CA LEU A 200 3.07 -15.88 29.63
C LEU A 200 2.75 -17.36 29.75
N VAL A 201 3.74 -18.15 30.18
CA VAL A 201 3.60 -19.59 30.35
C VAL A 201 4.00 -19.99 31.77
N ALA A 202 3.36 -21.02 32.32
CA ALA A 202 3.82 -21.64 33.54
C ALA A 202 5.06 -22.49 33.21
N ILE A 203 6.17 -22.24 33.92
CA ILE A 203 7.42 -22.97 33.77
C ILE A 203 7.86 -23.47 35.14
N ASP A 204 8.25 -24.75 35.19
CA ASP A 204 9.08 -25.27 36.26
C ASP A 204 10.55 -24.96 35.93
N VAL A 205 11.18 -24.15 36.78
CA VAL A 205 12.56 -23.67 36.54
C VAL A 205 13.58 -24.80 36.64
N ASP A 206 13.29 -25.84 37.43
CA ASP A 206 14.14 -27.01 37.56
C ASP A 206 13.33 -28.25 37.98
N GLU A 207 12.89 -29.01 36.97
CA GLU A 207 12.10 -30.24 37.14
C GLU A 207 12.80 -31.32 38.01
N SER A 208 14.11 -31.16 38.29
CA SER A 208 14.89 -32.10 39.09
C SER A 208 14.92 -31.80 40.59
N ILE A 209 14.48 -30.62 41.02
CA ILE A 209 14.49 -30.20 42.43
C ILE A 209 13.08 -30.27 43.03
N HIS A 210 12.85 -31.25 43.91
CA HIS A 210 11.60 -31.35 44.65
C HIS A 210 11.43 -30.21 45.67
N GLY A 211 10.25 -29.57 45.67
CA GLY A 211 9.86 -28.53 46.63
C GLY A 211 10.11 -27.09 46.16
N ASN A 212 10.53 -26.89 44.91
CA ASN A 212 10.49 -25.59 44.25
C ASN A 212 9.04 -25.25 43.82
N ASN A 213 8.83 -24.04 43.28
CA ASN A 213 7.55 -23.70 42.67
C ASN A 213 7.52 -24.23 41.22
N GLU A 214 6.71 -25.26 40.97
CA GLU A 214 6.54 -25.90 39.67
C GLU A 214 5.76 -25.03 38.65
N SER A 215 5.27 -23.85 39.06
CA SER A 215 4.49 -22.94 38.21
C SER A 215 4.94 -21.49 38.40
N VAL A 216 6.18 -21.19 38.01
CA VAL A 216 6.66 -19.81 37.90
C VAL A 216 6.20 -19.23 36.58
N THR A 217 5.78 -17.96 36.58
CA THR A 217 5.44 -17.25 35.35
C THR A 217 6.71 -17.00 34.52
N GLY A 218 6.86 -17.75 33.44
CA GLY A 218 7.86 -17.52 32.40
C GLY A 218 7.31 -16.64 31.28
N PHE A 219 8.20 -15.96 30.57
CA PHE A 219 7.86 -15.13 29.41
C PHE A 219 8.55 -15.69 28.16
N LEU A 220 7.77 -16.10 27.17
CA LEU A 220 8.27 -16.50 25.86
C LEU A 220 8.77 -15.25 25.11
N ALA A 221 10.09 -15.09 25.06
CA ALA A 221 10.70 -13.94 24.39
C ALA A 221 10.52 -14.04 22.87
N THR A 222 9.93 -12.99 22.29
CA THR A 222 9.79 -12.80 20.84
C THR A 222 10.95 -11.95 20.28
N ASP A 223 11.24 -12.14 19.00
CA ASP A 223 12.23 -11.36 18.26
C ASP A 223 11.67 -10.03 17.75
N GLU A 224 12.59 -9.17 17.29
CA GLU A 224 12.30 -7.90 16.64
C GLU A 224 12.44 -8.00 15.13
N PHE A 225 11.40 -7.61 14.40
CA PHE A 225 11.35 -7.69 12.94
C PHE A 225 11.28 -6.30 12.32
N ASP A 226 11.99 -6.13 11.20
CA ASP A 226 11.99 -4.90 10.44
C ASP A 226 10.61 -4.66 9.78
N LEU A 227 10.29 -3.39 9.51
CA LEU A 227 9.14 -3.02 8.71
C LEU A 227 9.40 -3.28 7.21
N PRO A 228 8.35 -3.45 6.39
CA PRO A 228 8.49 -3.76 4.97
C PRO A 228 8.80 -2.47 4.20
N LEU A 229 10.04 -2.00 4.32
CA LEU A 229 10.54 -0.81 3.64
C LEU A 229 10.55 -1.06 2.13
N VAL A 230 10.04 -0.09 1.38
CA VAL A 230 10.07 -0.15 -0.09
C VAL A 230 10.48 1.19 -0.69
N LEU A 231 11.45 1.16 -1.58
CA LEU A 231 11.78 2.26 -2.49
C LEU A 231 11.04 2.05 -3.81
N ARG A 232 10.24 3.04 -4.21
CA ARG A 232 9.51 3.07 -5.47
C ARG A 232 10.02 4.20 -6.35
N VAL A 233 10.23 3.91 -7.63
CA VAL A 233 10.56 4.91 -8.66
C VAL A 233 9.60 4.71 -9.82
N GLY A 234 8.80 5.73 -10.11
CA GLY A 234 7.74 5.69 -11.10
C GLY A 234 7.94 6.67 -12.25
N LEU A 235 7.41 6.29 -13.40
CA LEU A 235 7.31 7.09 -14.61
C LEU A 235 5.89 6.96 -15.16
N SER A 236 5.29 8.07 -15.59
CA SER A 236 3.99 8.03 -16.28
C SER A 236 3.84 9.16 -17.28
N ASP A 237 2.94 9.02 -18.24
CA ASP A 237 2.65 10.05 -19.23
C ASP A 237 1.22 9.89 -19.77
N ASP A 238 0.70 10.97 -20.33
CA ASP A 238 -0.64 11.08 -20.88
C ASP A 238 -0.59 11.34 -22.39
N LEU A 239 -1.21 10.46 -23.16
CA LEU A 239 -1.35 10.57 -24.60
C LEU A 239 -2.81 10.86 -24.94
N ASN A 240 -3.08 12.07 -25.44
CA ASN A 240 -4.41 12.45 -25.89
C ASN A 240 -4.58 12.07 -27.36
N ILE A 241 -5.52 11.16 -27.64
CA ILE A 241 -5.86 10.72 -29.00
C ILE A 241 -7.17 11.42 -29.40
N GLY A 242 -7.03 12.55 -30.10
CA GLY A 242 -8.15 13.42 -30.46
C GLY A 242 -8.72 14.15 -29.24
N LYS A 243 -10.04 14.38 -29.22
CA LYS A 243 -10.75 15.05 -28.12
C LYS A 243 -11.51 14.10 -27.19
N ILE A 244 -11.55 12.80 -27.51
CA ILE A 244 -12.48 11.85 -26.90
C ILE A 244 -11.74 10.80 -26.07
N VAL A 245 -10.50 10.45 -26.45
CA VAL A 245 -9.75 9.35 -25.84
C VAL A 245 -8.47 9.89 -25.21
N ARG A 246 -8.26 9.57 -23.94
CA ARG A 246 -7.01 9.78 -23.22
C ARG A 246 -6.42 8.43 -22.85
N MET A 247 -5.15 8.21 -23.18
CA MET A 247 -4.41 7.04 -22.77
C MET A 247 -3.34 7.45 -21.76
N THR A 248 -3.36 6.84 -20.59
CA THR A 248 -2.32 7.02 -19.57
C THR A 248 -1.53 5.74 -19.47
N TRP A 249 -0.20 5.80 -19.42
CA TRP A 249 0.63 4.65 -19.10
C TRP A 249 1.50 4.96 -17.89
N ALA A 250 1.86 3.92 -17.13
CA ALA A 250 2.73 4.03 -15.98
C ALA A 250 3.64 2.81 -15.83
N LEU A 251 4.84 3.04 -15.31
CA LEU A 251 5.84 2.04 -14.98
C LEU A 251 6.44 2.38 -13.62
N ASP A 252 6.46 1.42 -12.70
CA ASP A 252 7.08 1.58 -11.38
C ASP A 252 8.12 0.48 -11.15
N THR A 253 9.32 0.86 -10.74
CA THR A 253 10.31 -0.06 -10.18
C THR A 253 10.20 -0.04 -8.66
N ASN A 254 10.06 -1.21 -8.06
CA ASN A 254 9.93 -1.38 -6.62
C ASN A 254 11.13 -2.18 -6.10
N SER A 255 11.80 -1.66 -5.09
CA SER A 255 12.92 -2.30 -4.39
C SER A 255 12.56 -2.41 -2.92
N PRO A 256 11.93 -3.53 -2.49
CA PRO A 256 11.67 -3.79 -1.09
C PRO A 256 12.93 -4.27 -0.35
N ASN A 257 12.93 -4.22 0.98
CA ASN A 257 14.01 -4.75 1.83
C ASN A 257 13.89 -6.26 2.10
N ASP A 258 12.79 -6.88 1.68
CA ASP A 258 12.41 -8.26 2.01
C ASP A 258 12.17 -9.16 0.81
N ASN A 259 12.46 -8.69 -0.41
CA ASN A 259 12.33 -9.47 -1.63
C ASN A 259 13.23 -8.89 -2.74
N ALA A 260 13.30 -9.58 -3.88
CA ALA A 260 13.91 -9.05 -5.10
C ALA A 260 13.12 -7.85 -5.66
N SER A 261 13.85 -6.96 -6.33
CA SER A 261 13.26 -5.81 -7.01
C SER A 261 12.42 -6.27 -8.21
N TYR A 262 11.28 -5.61 -8.41
CA TYR A 262 10.34 -5.96 -9.46
C TYR A 262 9.75 -4.72 -10.13
N ILE A 263 9.14 -4.92 -11.30
CA ILE A 263 8.53 -3.85 -12.09
C ILE A 263 7.02 -4.04 -12.16
N ASN A 264 6.28 -2.95 -11.97
CA ASN A 264 4.85 -2.88 -12.26
C ASN A 264 4.63 -2.06 -13.52
N ALA A 265 3.64 -2.43 -14.33
CA ALA A 265 3.25 -1.71 -15.52
C ALA A 265 1.71 -1.58 -15.59
N GLY A 266 1.22 -0.41 -16.01
CA GLY A 266 -0.21 -0.14 -16.09
C GLY A 266 -0.58 0.77 -17.25
N MET A 267 -1.80 0.60 -17.75
CA MET A 267 -2.41 1.45 -18.77
C MET A 267 -3.87 1.77 -18.42
N GLU A 268 -4.25 3.04 -18.53
CA GLU A 268 -5.63 3.54 -18.38
C GLU A 268 -6.08 4.15 -19.72
N ILE A 269 -7.28 3.78 -20.18
CA ILE A 269 -7.95 4.43 -21.30
C ILE A 269 -9.19 5.13 -20.76
N GLY A 270 -9.17 6.46 -20.81
CA GLY A 270 -10.31 7.33 -20.55
C GLY A 270 -11.10 7.59 -21.84
N LEU A 271 -12.41 7.42 -21.77
CA LEU A 271 -13.36 7.64 -22.86
C LEU A 271 -14.34 8.75 -22.46
N PHE A 272 -14.71 9.58 -23.44
CA PHE A 272 -15.68 10.67 -23.28
C PHE A 272 -15.29 11.65 -22.17
N ASP A 273 -14.10 12.24 -22.29
CA ASP A 273 -13.56 13.19 -21.31
C ASP A 273 -13.49 12.58 -19.89
N ASP A 274 -12.90 11.38 -19.81
CA ASP A 274 -12.67 10.63 -18.58
C ASP A 274 -13.94 10.14 -17.85
N LEU A 275 -15.13 10.25 -18.44
CA LEU A 275 -16.39 9.73 -17.87
C LEU A 275 -16.31 8.23 -17.57
N PHE A 276 -15.78 7.45 -18.53
CA PHE A 276 -15.52 6.03 -18.38
C PHE A 276 -14.03 5.76 -18.48
N LYS A 277 -13.51 4.89 -17.60
CA LYS A 277 -12.10 4.53 -17.55
C LYS A 277 -11.96 3.01 -17.52
N LEU A 278 -11.14 2.49 -18.41
CA LEU A 278 -10.74 1.08 -18.45
C LEU A 278 -9.26 0.99 -18.13
N ARG A 279 -8.88 0.00 -17.31
CA ARG A 279 -7.51 -0.19 -16.85
C ARG A 279 -7.08 -1.63 -17.02
N ALA A 280 -5.82 -1.80 -17.36
CA ALA A 280 -5.15 -3.08 -17.33
C ALA A 280 -3.74 -2.88 -16.75
N GLY A 281 -3.30 -3.84 -15.95
CA GLY A 281 -2.02 -3.78 -15.28
C GLY A 281 -1.38 -5.15 -15.13
N LEU A 282 -0.05 -5.12 -15.02
CA LEU A 282 0.81 -6.26 -14.76
C LEU A 282 1.65 -5.94 -13.53
N ASN A 283 1.61 -6.83 -12.54
CA ASN A 283 2.30 -6.67 -11.27
C ASN A 283 3.56 -7.52 -11.26
N SER A 284 4.56 -7.10 -10.49
CA SER A 284 5.69 -7.95 -10.10
C SER A 284 6.40 -8.63 -11.29
N LEU A 285 6.53 -7.92 -12.41
CA LEU A 285 7.32 -8.36 -13.54
C LEU A 285 8.78 -8.51 -13.11
N LEU A 286 9.45 -9.53 -13.64
CA LEU A 286 10.82 -9.94 -13.30
C LEU A 286 11.00 -10.57 -11.91
N LEU A 287 9.92 -10.74 -11.14
CA LEU A 287 9.94 -11.55 -9.92
C LEU A 287 9.66 -13.01 -10.27
N ASP A 288 10.57 -13.91 -9.93
CA ASP A 288 10.45 -15.35 -10.26
C ASP A 288 9.22 -15.96 -9.57
N ASP A 289 9.03 -15.66 -8.28
CA ASP A 289 7.89 -16.13 -7.48
C ASP A 289 6.75 -15.11 -7.42
N ARG A 290 6.36 -14.56 -8.58
CA ARG A 290 5.22 -13.63 -8.62
C ARG A 290 3.92 -14.33 -8.22
N GLU A 291 3.25 -13.79 -7.21
CA GLU A 291 1.91 -14.23 -6.80
C GLU A 291 0.81 -13.52 -7.59
N ARG A 292 0.99 -12.22 -7.87
CA ARG A 292 0.04 -11.38 -8.62
C ARG A 292 0.34 -11.46 -10.10
N GLU A 293 -0.64 -11.79 -10.92
CA GLU A 293 -0.44 -11.97 -12.37
C GLU A 293 -0.82 -10.74 -13.18
N PHE A 294 -2.11 -10.42 -13.20
CA PHE A 294 -2.66 -9.29 -13.94
C PHE A 294 -3.82 -8.67 -13.16
N SER A 295 -4.07 -7.41 -13.46
CA SER A 295 -5.17 -6.65 -12.88
C SER A 295 -6.00 -5.99 -13.97
N LEU A 296 -7.31 -5.95 -13.79
CA LEU A 296 -8.23 -5.17 -14.60
C LEU A 296 -8.96 -4.17 -13.74
N GLY A 297 -9.33 -3.03 -14.31
CA GLY A 297 -10.07 -2.02 -13.58
C GLY A 297 -11.07 -1.28 -14.44
N PHE A 298 -12.15 -0.85 -13.81
CA PHE A 298 -13.16 0.01 -14.40
C PHE A 298 -13.41 1.20 -13.48
N GLY A 299 -13.70 2.35 -14.07
CA GLY A 299 -14.00 3.55 -13.31
C GLY A 299 -15.04 4.42 -13.99
N ILE A 300 -15.88 5.05 -13.19
CA ILE A 300 -16.82 6.08 -13.62
C ILE A 300 -16.48 7.36 -12.87
N LYS A 301 -16.39 8.47 -13.60
CA LYS A 301 -16.08 9.79 -13.06
C LYS A 301 -17.18 10.76 -13.43
N SER A 302 -17.81 11.39 -12.45
CA SER A 302 -18.83 12.40 -12.75
C SER A 302 -18.20 13.64 -13.39
N PRO A 303 -18.91 14.32 -14.31
CA PRO A 303 -18.58 15.68 -14.67
C PRO A 303 -18.51 16.56 -13.42
N VAL A 304 -17.66 17.59 -13.47
CA VAL A 304 -17.54 18.54 -12.36
C VAL A 304 -18.81 19.38 -12.29
N PHE A 305 -19.48 19.37 -11.16
CA PHE A 305 -20.66 20.19 -10.91
C PHE A 305 -20.46 20.97 -9.62
N ILE A 306 -20.39 22.31 -9.69
CA ILE A 306 -20.17 23.19 -8.52
C ILE A 306 -18.90 22.79 -7.71
N ASN A 307 -17.78 22.61 -8.40
CA ASN A 307 -16.51 22.10 -7.83
C ASN A 307 -16.60 20.73 -7.15
N GLN A 308 -17.74 20.04 -7.24
CA GLN A 308 -17.90 18.70 -6.73
C GLN A 308 -17.66 17.68 -7.84
N GLN A 309 -16.98 16.59 -7.48
CA GLN A 309 -16.73 15.49 -8.38
C GLN A 309 -16.74 14.17 -7.62
N PHE A 310 -17.46 13.20 -8.20
CA PHE A 310 -17.58 11.85 -7.68
C PHE A 310 -16.81 10.90 -8.59
N GLN A 311 -16.16 9.92 -7.99
CA GLN A 311 -15.49 8.85 -8.70
C GLN A 311 -15.77 7.52 -8.03
N ILE A 312 -16.13 6.53 -8.82
CA ILE A 312 -16.25 5.14 -8.38
C ILE A 312 -15.28 4.33 -9.21
N ASN A 313 -14.48 3.48 -8.57
CA ASN A 313 -13.63 2.54 -9.28
C ASN A 313 -13.82 1.14 -8.73
N TYR A 314 -13.69 0.17 -9.62
CA TYR A 314 -13.63 -1.25 -9.32
C TYR A 314 -12.35 -1.83 -9.90
N SER A 315 -11.74 -2.78 -9.19
CA SER A 315 -10.61 -3.55 -9.70
C SER A 315 -10.75 -5.02 -9.39
N PHE A 316 -10.23 -5.81 -10.31
CA PHE A 316 -10.05 -7.25 -10.23
C PHE A 316 -8.55 -7.53 -10.32
N GLU A 317 -8.01 -8.35 -9.42
CA GLU A 317 -6.61 -8.81 -9.45
C GLU A 317 -6.58 -10.33 -9.35
N ALA A 318 -5.91 -10.97 -10.32
CA ALA A 318 -5.75 -12.42 -10.36
C ALA A 318 -4.46 -12.84 -9.63
N LEU A 319 -4.58 -13.85 -8.77
CA LEU A 319 -3.49 -14.46 -8.01
C LEU A 319 -3.23 -15.88 -8.51
N LYS A 320 -1.96 -16.26 -8.57
CA LYS A 320 -1.53 -17.57 -9.10
C LYS A 320 -2.09 -18.76 -8.32
N TYR A 321 -2.15 -18.64 -6.99
CA TYR A 321 -2.52 -19.75 -6.09
C TYR A 321 -3.74 -19.47 -5.21
N LEU A 322 -4.14 -18.21 -5.07
CA LEU A 322 -5.11 -17.76 -4.07
C LEU A 322 -6.41 -17.25 -4.71
N GLY A 323 -6.64 -17.59 -5.97
CA GLY A 323 -7.83 -17.19 -6.73
C GLY A 323 -7.73 -15.74 -7.20
N ASP A 324 -8.74 -14.95 -6.88
CA ASP A 324 -8.84 -13.56 -7.29
C ASP A 324 -9.34 -12.68 -6.15
N THR A 325 -9.08 -11.38 -6.29
CA THR A 325 -9.46 -10.38 -5.30
C THR A 325 -10.17 -9.22 -5.98
N HIS A 326 -11.09 -8.60 -5.24
CA HIS A 326 -11.91 -7.52 -5.74
C HIS A 326 -11.79 -6.30 -4.83
N GLN A 327 -11.67 -5.12 -5.43
CA GLN A 327 -11.72 -3.87 -4.66
C GLN A 327 -12.70 -2.88 -5.26
N VAL A 328 -13.40 -2.15 -4.40
CA VAL A 328 -14.24 -1.02 -4.76
C VAL A 328 -13.76 0.22 -4.03
N SER A 329 -13.70 1.34 -4.73
CA SER A 329 -13.35 2.62 -4.15
C SER A 329 -14.29 3.73 -4.55
N PHE A 330 -14.52 4.63 -3.61
CA PHE A 330 -15.31 5.83 -3.77
C PHE A 330 -14.46 7.04 -3.43
N GLY A 331 -14.42 8.01 -4.35
CA GLY A 331 -13.75 9.28 -4.18
C GLY A 331 -14.74 10.43 -4.32
N PHE A 332 -14.64 11.40 -3.42
CA PHE A 332 -15.41 12.63 -3.45
C PHE A 332 -14.48 13.83 -3.30
N MET A 333 -14.50 14.72 -4.29
CA MET A 333 -13.73 15.96 -4.30
C MET A 333 -14.65 17.17 -4.23
N TYR A 334 -14.31 18.18 -3.42
CA TYR A 334 -15.07 19.42 -3.23
C TYR A 334 -14.24 20.61 -2.77
#